data_AF-A0A6B0H8P4-F1
#
_entry.id   AF-A0A6B0H8P4-F1
#
_cell.length_a   1.000
_cell.length_b   1.000
_cell.length_c   1.000
_cell.angle_alpha   90.00
_cell.angle_beta   90.00
_cell.angle_gamma   90.00
#
_symmetry.space_group_name_H-M   'P 1'
#
loop_
_entity.id
_entity.type
_entity.pdbx_description
1 polymer ?
#
loop_
_entity_poly.entity_id
_entity_poly.type
_entity_poly.pdbx_seq_one_letter_code
_entity_poly.pdbx_strand_id
1 'polypeptide(L)'
;MRQGISDVGSSAFSSAFVEVRRALSRPTASDVATIGCTLLVAVVVGSALVGVGLALFATVAGLAAALATVLLASDRPLVRAVGGAVAIPTALVVVLPAVLAAALVASSSAGRFAGVTVWALVVAGLSSGLVSWKRLGDGGAARGATGSMLAAMGVIALVVVRILPESTVRERAGAAASDLVGTLWSVFVVADGSWAIVSFAVLLFATAFAVSRAIAAVPFERLVPPDREPRLSAVTDAIQRACSYGLRFAVLLALLAFVAPAVSDRLEEIPTTPLEVATQLPWSIGYVPALIVTAPGLRLLFVSGLVAGVALVVLEWTRRTLRHNAALAFTRIVAPGVGAALIAVVAAVALSALAPGLDPAAALEGSAPPSVVELVESLPPFALAASILVVALSVLSLVLYSVTLLRSLRILPGRAIGGALAAGSIFLLAVGLAVVGRAELAIVTGAGAFVLWDVGEYADGVRAELGRDAETLRAELVHVGGTLLTGAVVAGATVVLYRWIGTDTPVSDPISAAIALVTGLLAVVFVAWSLRG
;
A
#
# COMPACT_ATOMS: atom_id res chain seq x y z
N MET A 1 -2.28 -2.93 -47.63
CA MET A 1 -1.55 -2.83 -46.34
C MET A 1 -2.22 -1.91 -45.30
N ARG A 2 -2.77 -0.73 -45.63
CA ARG A 2 -3.48 0.14 -44.67
C ARG A 2 -4.81 -0.43 -44.13
N GLN A 3 -5.57 -1.19 -44.91
CA GLN A 3 -6.84 -1.81 -44.45
C GLN A 3 -6.65 -3.01 -43.50
N GLY A 4 -5.50 -3.69 -43.53
CA GLY A 4 -5.24 -4.82 -42.63
C GLY A 4 -4.86 -4.40 -41.20
N ILE A 5 -4.38 -3.16 -41.00
CA ILE A 5 -3.96 -2.66 -39.67
C ILE A 5 -5.18 -2.16 -38.87
N SER A 6 -6.21 -1.61 -39.54
CA SER A 6 -7.44 -1.15 -38.87
C SER A 6 -8.27 -2.30 -38.31
N ASP A 7 -8.36 -3.44 -39.02
CA ASP A 7 -9.15 -4.60 -38.57
C ASP A 7 -8.49 -5.39 -37.43
N VAL A 8 -7.15 -5.41 -37.39
CA VAL A 8 -6.40 -6.00 -36.27
C VAL A 8 -6.50 -5.13 -35.02
N GLY A 9 -6.51 -3.81 -35.17
CA GLY A 9 -6.72 -2.87 -34.06
C GLY A 9 -8.12 -2.98 -33.45
N SER A 10 -9.16 -2.98 -34.28
CA SER A 10 -10.56 -3.04 -33.81
C SER A 10 -10.90 -4.37 -33.11
N SER A 11 -10.37 -5.49 -33.61
CA SER A 11 -10.54 -6.82 -33.01
C SER A 11 -9.74 -7.01 -31.70
N ALA A 12 -8.55 -6.40 -31.60
CA ALA A 12 -7.77 -6.42 -30.37
C ALA A 12 -8.43 -5.59 -29.25
N PHE A 13 -8.96 -4.41 -29.58
CA PHE A 13 -9.69 -3.56 -28.63
C PHE A 13 -11.03 -4.18 -28.23
N SER A 14 -11.78 -4.75 -29.16
CA SER A 14 -13.04 -5.43 -28.84
C SER A 14 -12.80 -6.65 -27.95
N SER A 15 -11.76 -7.43 -28.22
CA SER A 15 -11.44 -8.61 -27.39
C SER A 15 -10.91 -8.25 -26.00
N ALA A 16 -10.14 -7.16 -25.86
CA ALA A 16 -9.74 -6.61 -24.56
C ALA A 16 -10.94 -6.13 -23.75
N PHE A 17 -11.86 -5.41 -24.40
CA PHE A 17 -13.10 -4.97 -23.78
C PHE A 17 -14.00 -6.16 -23.40
N VAL A 18 -14.04 -7.21 -24.22
CA VAL A 18 -14.77 -8.45 -23.91
C VAL A 18 -14.11 -9.22 -22.76
N GLU A 19 -12.78 -9.22 -22.60
CA GLU A 19 -12.10 -9.83 -21.45
C GLU A 19 -12.30 -9.03 -20.16
N VAL A 20 -12.21 -7.70 -20.21
CA VAL A 20 -12.54 -6.82 -19.08
C VAL A 20 -14.01 -6.99 -18.72
N ARG A 21 -14.90 -6.99 -19.73
CA ARG A 21 -16.31 -7.29 -19.54
C ARG A 21 -16.49 -8.68 -18.95
N ARG A 22 -15.86 -9.75 -19.46
CA ARG A 22 -15.94 -11.11 -18.89
C ARG A 22 -15.40 -11.21 -17.48
N ALA A 23 -14.34 -10.46 -17.15
CA ALA A 23 -13.80 -10.37 -15.80
C ALA A 23 -14.76 -9.64 -14.85
N LEU A 24 -15.61 -8.75 -15.39
CA LEU A 24 -16.61 -7.96 -14.68
C LEU A 24 -18.06 -8.50 -14.81
N SER A 25 -18.35 -9.46 -15.69
CA SER A 25 -19.71 -9.58 -16.24
C SER A 25 -20.72 -10.39 -15.44
N ARG A 26 -20.37 -10.96 -14.29
CA ARG A 26 -21.38 -11.50 -13.35
C ARG A 26 -20.85 -11.37 -11.92
N PRO A 27 -20.93 -10.18 -11.31
CA PRO A 27 -20.75 -10.09 -9.87
C PRO A 27 -21.83 -10.95 -9.22
N THR A 28 -21.42 -11.78 -8.25
CA THR A 28 -22.35 -12.52 -7.40
C THR A 28 -23.19 -11.53 -6.57
N ALA A 29 -24.30 -11.97 -5.99
CA ALA A 29 -25.09 -11.07 -5.13
C ALA A 29 -24.26 -10.59 -3.93
N SER A 30 -23.38 -11.45 -3.43
CA SER A 30 -22.43 -11.15 -2.37
C SER A 30 -21.37 -10.12 -2.79
N ASP A 31 -20.89 -10.17 -4.04
CA ASP A 31 -20.00 -9.12 -4.59
C ASP A 31 -20.73 -7.76 -4.64
N VAL A 32 -21.95 -7.74 -5.16
CA VAL A 32 -22.75 -6.51 -5.26
C VAL A 32 -23.03 -5.94 -3.87
N ALA A 33 -23.38 -6.79 -2.89
CA ALA A 33 -23.57 -6.39 -1.51
C ALA A 33 -22.28 -5.81 -0.91
N THR A 34 -21.15 -6.49 -1.09
CA THR A 34 -19.83 -6.02 -0.58
C THR A 34 -19.47 -4.67 -1.18
N ILE A 35 -19.59 -4.51 -2.51
CA ILE A 35 -19.30 -3.27 -3.23
C ILE A 35 -20.23 -2.15 -2.76
N GLY A 36 -21.54 -2.40 -2.76
CA GLY A 36 -22.56 -1.42 -2.37
C GLY A 36 -22.39 -0.96 -0.93
N CYS A 37 -22.22 -1.89 0.02
CA CYS A 37 -22.00 -1.57 1.42
C CYS A 37 -20.67 -0.84 1.64
N THR A 38 -19.58 -1.25 0.99
CA THR A 38 -18.27 -0.59 1.13
C THR A 38 -18.34 0.86 0.64
N LEU A 39 -18.91 1.10 -0.55
CA LEU A 39 -19.05 2.44 -1.10
C LEU A 39 -20.01 3.30 -0.27
N LEU A 40 -21.14 2.75 0.18
CA LEU A 40 -22.10 3.46 1.02
C LEU A 40 -21.45 3.88 2.35
N VAL A 41 -20.78 2.95 3.05
CA VAL A 41 -20.13 3.24 4.32
C VAL A 41 -18.97 4.20 4.13
N ALA A 42 -18.13 4.02 3.10
CA ALA A 42 -17.05 4.94 2.79
C ALA A 42 -17.56 6.37 2.56
N VAL A 43 -18.65 6.54 1.80
CA VAL A 43 -19.22 7.88 1.56
C VAL A 43 -19.89 8.44 2.81
N VAL A 44 -20.73 7.67 3.51
CA VAL A 44 -21.46 8.15 4.70
C VAL A 44 -20.51 8.47 5.85
N VAL A 45 -19.65 7.52 6.22
CA VAL A 45 -18.68 7.68 7.31
C VAL A 45 -17.56 8.63 6.91
N GLY A 46 -17.05 8.54 5.69
CA GLY A 46 -16.05 9.47 5.18
C GLY A 46 -16.57 10.91 5.17
N SER A 47 -17.82 11.14 4.76
CA SER A 47 -18.43 12.48 4.80
C SER A 47 -18.52 13.02 6.22
N ALA A 48 -18.78 12.15 7.20
CA ALA A 48 -18.83 12.52 8.61
C ALA A 48 -17.46 12.88 9.20
N LEU A 49 -16.37 12.32 8.66
CA LEU A 49 -15.00 12.51 9.17
C LEU A 49 -14.25 13.64 8.43
N VAL A 50 -14.36 13.70 7.11
CA VAL A 50 -13.51 14.57 6.27
C VAL A 50 -14.31 15.42 5.26
N GLY A 51 -15.65 15.35 5.29
CA GLY A 51 -16.54 16.08 4.39
C GLY A 51 -16.84 15.35 3.08
N VAL A 52 -18.00 15.67 2.49
CA VAL A 52 -18.57 14.96 1.31
C VAL A 52 -17.65 15.00 0.10
N GLY A 53 -17.09 16.18 -0.22
CA GLY A 53 -16.26 16.36 -1.41
C GLY A 53 -15.01 15.49 -1.38
N LEU A 54 -14.28 15.50 -0.26
CA LEU A 54 -13.06 14.70 -0.11
C LEU A 54 -13.38 13.21 -0.02
N ALA A 55 -14.47 12.82 0.65
CA ALA A 55 -14.85 11.42 0.76
C ALA A 55 -15.20 10.80 -0.60
N LEU A 56 -16.00 11.51 -1.40
CA LEU A 56 -16.33 11.09 -2.77
C LEU A 56 -15.06 11.03 -3.63
N PHE A 57 -14.22 12.07 -3.57
CA PHE A 57 -13.02 12.13 -4.37
C PHE A 57 -12.03 11.00 -4.05
N ALA A 58 -11.75 10.73 -2.76
CA ALA A 58 -10.89 9.64 -2.34
C ALA A 58 -11.44 8.26 -2.74
N THR A 59 -12.75 8.06 -2.61
CA THR A 59 -13.41 6.80 -3.02
C THR A 59 -13.31 6.59 -4.53
N VAL A 60 -13.55 7.63 -5.33
CA VAL A 60 -13.41 7.60 -6.80
C VAL A 60 -11.95 7.38 -7.21
N ALA A 61 -10.98 7.98 -6.49
CA ALA A 61 -9.56 7.73 -6.70
C ALA A 61 -9.21 6.24 -6.52
N GLY A 62 -9.76 5.61 -5.49
CA GLY A 62 -9.65 4.17 -5.26
C GLY A 62 -10.21 3.33 -6.41
N LEU A 63 -11.42 3.66 -6.88
CA LEU A 63 -12.04 2.97 -8.02
C LEU A 63 -11.23 3.13 -9.32
N ALA A 64 -10.68 4.32 -9.57
CA ALA A 64 -9.78 4.54 -10.69
C ALA A 64 -8.49 3.71 -10.55
N ALA A 65 -7.93 3.61 -9.35
CA ALA A 65 -6.78 2.75 -9.04
C ALA A 65 -7.09 1.26 -9.30
N ALA A 66 -8.30 0.79 -8.99
CA ALA A 66 -8.74 -0.56 -9.30
C ALA A 66 -8.74 -0.82 -10.82
N LEU A 67 -9.31 0.09 -11.61
CA LEU A 67 -9.31 -0.02 -13.08
C LEU A 67 -7.89 -0.06 -13.66
N ALA A 68 -7.03 0.87 -13.24
CA ALA A 68 -5.64 0.91 -13.69
C ALA A 68 -4.91 -0.41 -13.33
N THR A 69 -5.15 -0.94 -12.13
CA THR A 69 -4.57 -2.21 -11.66
C THR A 69 -4.97 -3.38 -12.55
N VAL A 70 -6.26 -3.50 -12.89
CA VAL A 70 -6.77 -4.58 -13.74
C VAL A 70 -6.11 -4.54 -15.14
N LEU A 71 -5.99 -3.34 -15.72
CA LEU A 71 -5.37 -3.15 -17.04
C LEU A 71 -3.86 -3.44 -17.01
N LEU A 72 -3.14 -2.90 -16.02
CA LEU A 72 -1.69 -3.06 -15.85
C LEU A 72 -1.28 -4.51 -15.55
N ALA A 73 -2.16 -5.28 -14.91
CA ALA A 73 -1.95 -6.69 -14.60
C ALA A 73 -2.36 -7.67 -15.72
N SER A 74 -2.84 -7.17 -16.87
CA SER A 74 -3.20 -8.00 -18.02
C SER A 74 -1.98 -8.72 -18.61
N ASP A 75 -2.18 -9.91 -19.17
CA ASP A 75 -1.11 -10.66 -19.85
C ASP A 75 -0.92 -10.20 -21.32
N ARG A 76 -1.83 -9.36 -21.83
CA ARG A 76 -1.81 -8.83 -23.20
C ARG A 76 -1.05 -7.50 -23.25
N PRO A 77 0.04 -7.37 -24.03
CA PRO A 77 0.84 -6.14 -24.09
C PRO A 77 0.02 -4.89 -24.41
N LEU A 78 -0.92 -4.96 -25.36
CA LEU A 78 -1.76 -3.83 -25.74
C LEU A 78 -2.63 -3.34 -24.58
N VAL A 79 -3.22 -4.25 -23.80
CA VAL A 79 -4.04 -3.91 -22.64
C VAL A 79 -3.18 -3.28 -21.54
N ARG A 80 -1.94 -3.77 -21.35
CA ARG A 80 -1.00 -3.16 -20.41
C ARG A 80 -0.56 -1.76 -20.84
N ALA A 81 -0.41 -1.51 -22.15
CA ALA A 81 -0.13 -0.17 -22.67
C ALA A 81 -1.30 0.78 -22.39
N VAL A 82 -2.54 0.35 -22.65
CA VAL A 82 -3.74 1.10 -22.22
C VAL A 82 -3.75 1.31 -20.70
N GLY A 83 -3.35 0.29 -19.93
CA GLY A 83 -3.17 0.41 -18.49
C GLY A 83 -2.17 1.48 -18.08
N GLY A 84 -1.02 1.58 -18.76
CA GLY A 84 -0.04 2.66 -18.54
C GLY A 84 -0.59 4.04 -18.88
N ALA A 85 -1.36 4.14 -19.97
CA ALA A 85 -2.04 5.39 -20.36
C ALA A 85 -3.09 5.83 -19.31
N VAL A 86 -3.90 4.89 -18.80
CA VAL A 86 -4.90 5.15 -17.75
C VAL A 86 -4.24 5.42 -16.39
N ALA A 87 -3.08 4.82 -16.11
CA ALA A 87 -2.37 5.01 -14.86
C ALA A 87 -1.94 6.46 -14.62
N ILE A 88 -1.70 7.26 -15.67
CA ILE A 88 -1.31 8.67 -15.55
C ILE A 88 -2.40 9.51 -14.87
N PRO A 89 -3.63 9.65 -15.44
CA PRO A 89 -4.69 10.40 -14.77
C PRO A 89 -5.13 9.74 -13.45
N THR A 90 -5.11 8.41 -13.36
CA THR A 90 -5.40 7.72 -12.09
C THR A 90 -4.41 8.08 -11.00
N ALA A 91 -3.11 8.09 -11.29
CA ALA A 91 -2.07 8.44 -10.35
C ALA A 91 -2.22 9.89 -9.85
N LEU A 92 -2.54 10.83 -10.73
CA LEU A 92 -2.84 12.21 -10.34
C LEU A 92 -4.03 12.28 -9.37
N VAL A 93 -5.11 11.56 -9.66
CA VAL A 93 -6.29 11.54 -8.78
C VAL A 93 -6.00 10.83 -7.45
N VAL A 94 -5.09 9.84 -7.42
CA VAL A 94 -4.68 9.13 -6.19
C VAL A 94 -3.65 9.91 -5.36
N VAL A 95 -2.82 10.75 -5.98
CA VAL A 95 -1.80 11.52 -5.26
C VAL A 95 -2.42 12.70 -4.49
N LEU A 96 -3.49 13.32 -5.00
CA LEU A 96 -4.14 14.46 -4.33
C LEU A 96 -4.64 14.12 -2.90
N PRO A 97 -5.39 13.02 -2.67
CA PRO A 97 -5.80 12.60 -1.34
C PRO A 97 -4.59 12.28 -0.45
N ALA A 98 -3.51 11.72 -1.02
CA ALA A 98 -2.28 11.43 -0.27
C ALA A 98 -1.53 12.69 0.16
N VAL A 99 -1.43 13.70 -0.71
CA VAL A 99 -0.82 15.00 -0.40
C VAL A 99 -1.65 15.72 0.65
N LEU A 100 -2.98 15.74 0.49
CA LEU A 100 -3.87 16.34 1.48
C LEU A 100 -3.79 15.61 2.83
N ALA A 101 -3.74 14.28 2.82
CA ALA A 101 -3.51 13.48 4.01
C ALA A 101 -2.18 13.85 4.70
N ALA A 102 -1.10 14.01 3.94
CA ALA A 102 0.21 14.41 4.47
C ALA A 102 0.18 15.83 5.06
N ALA A 103 -0.46 16.78 4.38
CA ALA A 103 -0.63 18.15 4.88
C ALA A 103 -1.46 18.19 6.18
N LEU A 104 -2.51 17.37 6.27
CA LEU A 104 -3.29 17.21 7.48
C LEU A 104 -2.45 16.58 8.61
N VAL A 105 -1.72 15.49 8.32
CA VAL A 105 -0.82 14.83 9.28
C VAL A 105 0.20 15.80 9.88
N ALA A 106 0.74 16.71 9.06
CA ALA A 106 1.73 17.68 9.48
C ALA A 106 1.15 18.83 10.32
N SER A 107 -0.14 19.16 10.17
CA SER A 107 -0.73 20.34 10.81
C SER A 107 -1.17 20.13 12.26
N SER A 108 -1.51 18.91 12.66
CA SER A 108 -1.98 18.60 14.01
C SER A 108 -2.05 17.11 14.31
N SER A 109 -2.15 16.73 15.59
CA SER A 109 -2.47 15.37 16.02
C SER A 109 -3.81 14.88 15.44
N ALA A 110 -4.84 15.73 15.42
CA ALA A 110 -6.13 15.46 14.78
C ALA A 110 -6.01 15.21 13.27
N GLY A 111 -5.11 15.95 12.61
CA GLY A 111 -4.85 15.79 11.19
C GLY A 111 -4.18 14.47 10.81
N ARG A 112 -3.48 13.80 11.74
CA ARG A 112 -2.98 12.42 11.53
C ARG A 112 -4.12 11.43 11.28
N PHE A 113 -5.20 11.54 12.05
CA PHE A 113 -6.39 10.70 11.90
C PHE A 113 -7.16 11.01 10.62
N ALA A 114 -7.24 12.29 10.24
CA ALA A 114 -7.82 12.68 8.96
C ALA A 114 -7.03 12.10 7.78
N GLY A 115 -5.70 12.10 7.85
CA GLY A 115 -4.86 11.48 6.82
C GLY A 115 -5.05 9.96 6.71
N VAL A 116 -5.11 9.24 7.83
CA VAL A 116 -5.44 7.80 7.85
C VAL A 116 -6.83 7.54 7.28
N THR A 117 -7.80 8.39 7.61
CA THR A 117 -9.18 8.31 7.09
C THR A 117 -9.23 8.45 5.57
N VAL A 118 -8.55 9.46 5.02
CA VAL A 118 -8.48 9.67 3.57
C VAL A 118 -7.86 8.46 2.87
N TRP A 119 -6.77 7.92 3.43
CA TRP A 119 -6.16 6.69 2.92
C TRP A 119 -7.10 5.49 2.98
N ALA A 120 -7.84 5.31 4.08
CA ALA A 120 -8.83 4.24 4.21
C ALA A 120 -9.92 4.36 3.13
N LEU A 121 -10.35 5.58 2.78
CA LEU A 121 -11.32 5.81 1.71
C LEU A 121 -10.79 5.45 0.32
N VAL A 122 -9.52 5.76 0.03
CA VAL A 122 -8.86 5.31 -1.22
C VAL A 122 -8.80 3.79 -1.27
N VAL A 123 -8.43 3.13 -0.17
CA VAL A 123 -8.37 1.66 -0.09
C VAL A 123 -9.77 1.04 -0.20
N ALA A 124 -10.81 1.66 0.38
CA ALA A 124 -12.20 1.21 0.27
C ALA A 124 -12.72 1.28 -1.18
N GLY A 125 -12.40 2.36 -1.90
CA GLY A 125 -12.71 2.47 -3.33
C GLY A 125 -11.96 1.42 -4.15
N LEU A 126 -10.66 1.24 -3.88
CA LEU A 126 -9.82 0.24 -4.53
C LEU A 126 -10.34 -1.18 -4.30
N SER A 127 -10.64 -1.53 -3.05
CA SER A 127 -11.15 -2.85 -2.68
C SER A 127 -12.47 -3.12 -3.37
N SER A 128 -13.40 -2.16 -3.37
CA SER A 128 -14.70 -2.23 -4.05
C SER A 128 -14.53 -2.56 -5.55
N GLY A 129 -13.62 -1.89 -6.24
CA GLY A 129 -13.36 -2.16 -7.66
C GLY A 129 -12.68 -3.51 -7.93
N LEU A 130 -12.06 -4.13 -6.92
CA LEU A 130 -11.29 -5.38 -7.05
C LEU A 130 -11.98 -6.60 -6.40
N VAL A 131 -13.11 -6.46 -5.71
CA VAL A 131 -13.80 -7.55 -4.98
C VAL A 131 -14.01 -8.79 -5.85
N SER A 132 -14.48 -8.61 -7.08
CA SER A 132 -14.78 -9.72 -7.99
C SER A 132 -13.55 -10.24 -8.77
N TRP A 133 -12.39 -9.62 -8.61
CA TRP A 133 -11.22 -9.87 -9.44
C TRP A 133 -10.33 -10.99 -8.90
N LYS A 134 -10.56 -12.22 -9.39
CA LYS A 134 -9.82 -13.45 -9.03
C LYS A 134 -8.29 -13.29 -9.04
N ARG A 135 -7.75 -12.51 -10.00
CA ARG A 135 -6.30 -12.34 -10.15
C ARG A 135 -5.67 -11.55 -9.02
N LEU A 136 -6.44 -10.86 -8.17
CA LEU A 136 -5.90 -10.21 -6.97
C LEU A 136 -5.14 -11.23 -6.10
N GLY A 137 -5.73 -12.43 -5.95
CA GLY A 137 -5.17 -13.61 -5.31
C GLY A 137 -4.07 -14.33 -6.10
N ASP A 138 -3.78 -13.96 -7.34
CA ASP A 138 -2.75 -14.61 -8.18
C ASP A 138 -1.58 -13.67 -8.50
N GLY A 139 -1.36 -12.66 -7.65
CA GLY A 139 -0.31 -11.67 -7.82
C GLY A 139 -0.70 -10.50 -8.73
N GLY A 140 -1.99 -10.32 -9.01
CA GLY A 140 -2.51 -9.21 -9.81
C GLY A 140 -2.17 -7.84 -9.23
N ALA A 141 -2.24 -7.66 -7.91
CA ALA A 141 -1.79 -6.44 -7.24
C ALA A 141 -0.30 -6.16 -7.51
N ALA A 142 0.55 -7.18 -7.36
CA ALA A 142 1.99 -7.05 -7.62
C ALA A 142 2.27 -6.71 -9.09
N ARG A 143 1.58 -7.36 -10.05
CA ARG A 143 1.71 -7.05 -11.48
C ARG A 143 1.23 -5.64 -11.82
N GLY A 144 0.16 -5.18 -11.17
CA GLY A 144 -0.33 -3.81 -11.28
C GLY A 144 0.68 -2.80 -10.75
N ALA A 145 1.24 -3.06 -9.56
CA ALA A 145 2.30 -2.25 -8.95
C ALA A 145 3.54 -2.16 -9.84
N THR A 146 4.05 -3.30 -10.32
CA THR A 146 5.16 -3.35 -11.28
C THR A 146 4.81 -2.62 -12.58
N GLY A 147 3.58 -2.75 -13.06
CA GLY A 147 3.09 -2.00 -14.23
C GLY A 147 3.10 -0.49 -14.02
N SER A 148 2.69 -0.01 -12.84
CA SER A 148 2.75 1.40 -12.46
C SER A 148 4.18 1.91 -12.36
N MET A 149 5.10 1.10 -11.81
CA MET A 149 6.52 1.43 -11.78
C MET A 149 7.13 1.48 -13.19
N LEU A 150 6.76 0.55 -14.07
CA LEU A 150 7.20 0.57 -15.48
C LEU A 150 6.62 1.78 -16.25
N ALA A 151 5.39 2.18 -15.94
CA ALA A 151 4.82 3.44 -16.41
C ALA A 151 5.65 4.64 -15.94
N ALA A 152 6.03 4.68 -14.66
CA ALA A 152 6.89 5.73 -14.10
C ALA A 152 8.25 5.77 -14.81
N MET A 153 8.88 4.61 -15.05
CA MET A 153 10.13 4.52 -15.81
C MET A 153 9.98 5.04 -17.25
N GLY A 154 8.82 4.84 -17.88
CA GLY A 154 8.52 5.42 -19.19
C GLY A 154 8.47 6.95 -19.17
N VAL A 155 7.87 7.53 -18.12
CA VAL A 155 7.86 8.99 -17.91
C VAL A 155 9.26 9.52 -17.59
N ILE A 156 10.03 8.81 -16.75
CA ILE A 156 11.43 9.17 -16.47
C ILE A 156 12.26 9.16 -17.75
N ALA A 157 12.12 8.13 -18.60
CA ALA A 157 12.85 8.06 -19.87
C ALA A 157 12.52 9.26 -20.77
N LEU A 158 11.26 9.69 -20.81
CA LEU A 158 10.82 10.89 -21.53
C LEU A 158 11.47 12.16 -20.96
N VAL A 159 11.51 12.30 -19.64
CA VAL A 159 12.17 13.43 -18.95
C VAL A 159 13.67 13.45 -19.23
N VAL A 160 14.34 12.31 -19.09
CA VAL A 160 15.78 12.15 -19.33
C VAL A 160 16.12 12.54 -20.77
N VAL A 161 15.39 12.03 -21.76
CA VAL A 161 15.62 12.39 -23.19
C VAL A 161 15.46 13.89 -23.44
N ARG A 162 14.58 14.57 -22.70
CA ARG A 162 14.34 16.01 -22.83
C ARG A 162 15.37 16.87 -22.10
N ILE A 163 15.83 16.43 -20.93
CA ILE A 163 16.77 17.18 -20.09
C ILE A 163 18.24 16.92 -20.47
N LEU A 164 18.58 15.72 -20.95
CA LEU A 164 19.95 15.33 -21.30
C LEU A 164 20.75 16.35 -22.15
N PRO A 165 20.14 17.09 -23.10
CA PRO A 165 20.84 18.11 -23.87
C PRO A 165 21.32 19.33 -23.05
N GLU A 166 20.73 19.59 -21.87
CA GLU A 166 21.01 20.77 -21.05
C GLU A 166 22.06 20.44 -19.98
N SER A 167 23.27 20.99 -20.14
CA SER A 167 24.41 20.71 -19.25
C SER A 167 24.18 21.18 -17.81
N THR A 168 23.50 22.32 -17.63
CA THR A 168 23.21 22.92 -16.32
C THR A 168 22.25 22.07 -15.49
N VAL A 169 21.14 21.63 -16.10
CA VAL A 169 20.16 20.78 -15.41
C VAL A 169 20.77 19.41 -15.10
N ARG A 170 21.61 18.87 -15.98
CA ARG A 170 22.34 17.62 -15.73
C ARG A 170 23.28 17.72 -14.52
N GLU A 171 24.00 18.82 -14.39
CA GLU A 171 24.90 19.06 -13.24
C GLU A 171 24.10 19.18 -11.93
N ARG A 172 23.02 19.98 -11.93
CA ARG A 172 22.12 20.09 -10.77
C ARG A 172 21.45 18.77 -10.42
N ALA A 173 21.04 17.98 -11.41
CA ALA A 173 20.47 16.65 -11.18
C ALA A 173 21.49 15.69 -10.55
N GLY A 174 22.77 15.77 -10.94
CA GLY A 174 23.85 15.03 -10.32
C GLY A 174 24.08 15.42 -8.85
N ALA A 175 24.08 16.72 -8.56
CA ALA A 175 24.19 17.25 -7.21
C ALA A 175 23.00 16.82 -6.33
N ALA A 176 21.77 17.00 -6.82
CA ALA A 176 20.55 16.57 -6.13
C ALA A 176 20.52 15.06 -5.86
N ALA A 177 20.97 14.23 -6.82
CA ALA A 177 21.09 12.80 -6.63
C ALA A 177 22.13 12.43 -5.55
N SER A 178 23.29 13.11 -5.56
CA SER A 178 24.33 12.93 -4.54
C SER A 178 23.83 13.28 -3.14
N ASP A 179 23.14 14.41 -2.99
CA ASP A 179 22.58 14.87 -1.72
C ASP A 179 21.43 13.99 -1.23
N LEU A 180 20.58 13.52 -2.14
CA LEU A 180 19.55 12.54 -1.81
C LEU A 180 20.19 11.24 -1.31
N VAL A 181 21.26 10.77 -1.96
CA VAL A 181 22.04 9.60 -1.49
C VAL A 181 22.66 9.87 -0.12
N GLY A 182 23.23 11.07 0.10
CA GLY A 182 23.75 11.49 1.40
C GLY A 182 22.68 11.53 2.49
N THR A 183 21.48 11.98 2.16
CA THR A 183 20.31 12.01 3.06
C THR A 183 19.82 10.59 3.36
N LEU A 184 19.73 9.72 2.36
CA LEU A 184 19.38 8.31 2.57
C LEU A 184 20.44 7.60 3.41
N TRP A 185 21.72 7.93 3.21
CA TRP A 185 22.82 7.41 4.02
C TRP A 185 22.72 7.88 5.48
N SER A 186 22.45 9.16 5.72
CA SER A 186 22.25 9.65 7.09
C SER A 186 21.02 9.01 7.74
N VAL A 187 19.91 8.79 7.01
CA VAL A 187 18.68 8.20 7.56
C VAL A 187 18.76 6.68 7.80
N PHE A 188 19.47 5.95 6.94
CA PHE A 188 19.49 4.48 7.01
C PHE A 188 20.76 3.90 7.61
N VAL A 189 21.88 4.63 7.59
CA VAL A 189 23.18 4.14 8.08
C VAL A 189 23.58 4.82 9.38
N VAL A 190 23.67 6.16 9.40
CA VAL A 190 24.07 6.92 10.59
C VAL A 190 22.95 6.93 11.63
N ALA A 191 21.76 7.36 11.20
CA ALA A 191 20.51 7.60 11.91
C ALA A 191 20.62 7.70 13.43
N ASP A 192 21.04 8.88 13.84
CA ASP A 192 21.12 9.43 15.19
C ASP A 192 19.87 10.26 15.56
N GLY A 193 19.04 10.65 14.58
CA GLY A 193 17.82 11.43 14.79
C GLY A 193 16.64 10.66 15.42
N SER A 194 15.55 11.39 15.69
CA SER A 194 14.29 10.89 16.26
C SER A 194 13.69 9.70 15.50
N TRP A 195 13.91 9.63 14.19
CA TRP A 195 13.39 8.56 13.34
C TRP A 195 14.23 7.28 13.35
N ALA A 196 15.33 7.23 14.09
CA ALA A 196 16.28 6.11 14.06
C ALA A 196 15.68 4.74 14.40
N ILE A 197 14.74 4.68 15.34
CA ILE A 197 14.04 3.43 15.70
C ILE A 197 13.14 2.97 14.55
N VAL A 198 12.39 3.90 13.96
CA VAL A 198 11.48 3.63 12.84
C VAL A 198 12.27 3.26 11.59
N SER A 199 13.34 3.99 11.25
CA SER A 199 14.18 3.69 10.09
C SER A 199 14.89 2.35 10.24
N PHE A 200 15.34 2.01 11.45
CA PHE A 200 15.89 0.68 11.76
C PHE A 200 14.84 -0.42 11.60
N ALA A 201 13.62 -0.23 12.12
CA ALA A 201 12.52 -1.18 11.96
C ALA A 201 12.18 -1.39 10.48
N VAL A 202 12.06 -0.31 9.70
CA VAL A 202 11.82 -0.36 8.25
C VAL A 202 12.94 -1.09 7.53
N LEU A 203 14.19 -0.81 7.87
CA LEU A 203 15.35 -1.41 7.24
C LEU A 203 15.46 -2.91 7.56
N LEU A 204 15.26 -3.30 8.82
CA LEU A 204 15.19 -4.70 9.23
C LEU A 204 14.06 -5.43 8.51
N PHE A 205 12.88 -4.83 8.46
CA PHE A 205 11.72 -5.36 7.76
C PHE A 205 12.01 -5.58 6.27
N ALA A 206 12.49 -4.53 5.58
CA ALA A 206 12.78 -4.56 4.16
C ALA A 206 13.86 -5.61 3.83
N THR A 207 14.91 -5.69 4.66
CA THR A 207 15.99 -6.65 4.48
C THR A 207 15.51 -8.09 4.69
N ALA A 208 14.84 -8.37 5.81
CA ALA A 208 14.30 -9.69 6.10
C ALA A 208 13.30 -10.14 5.02
N PHE A 209 12.47 -9.21 4.53
CA PHE A 209 11.56 -9.46 3.42
C PHE A 209 12.30 -9.77 2.11
N ALA A 210 13.25 -8.92 1.71
CA ALA A 210 14.00 -9.07 0.48
C ALA A 210 14.83 -10.37 0.46
N VAL A 211 15.50 -10.70 1.56
CA VAL A 211 16.26 -11.94 1.72
C VAL A 211 15.34 -13.16 1.65
N SER A 212 14.20 -13.14 2.35
CA SER A 212 13.21 -14.22 2.28
C SER A 212 12.71 -14.44 0.86
N ARG A 213 12.42 -13.36 0.11
CA ARG A 213 12.02 -13.44 -1.29
C ARG A 213 13.14 -13.91 -2.21
N ALA A 214 14.37 -13.45 -2.00
CA ALA A 214 15.53 -13.88 -2.78
C ALA A 214 15.76 -15.39 -2.62
N ILE A 215 15.69 -15.89 -1.39
CA ILE A 215 15.88 -17.31 -1.11
C ILE A 215 14.79 -18.16 -1.77
N ALA A 216 13.54 -17.72 -1.71
CA ALA A 216 12.42 -18.41 -2.36
C ALA A 216 12.46 -18.32 -3.90
N ALA A 217 13.14 -17.31 -4.46
CA ALA A 217 13.24 -17.13 -5.90
C ALA A 217 14.36 -17.99 -6.51
N VAL A 218 15.49 -18.15 -5.82
CA VAL A 218 16.65 -18.85 -6.38
C VAL A 218 16.49 -20.36 -6.23
N PRO A 219 16.54 -21.16 -7.33
CA PRO A 219 16.45 -22.62 -7.26
C PRO A 219 17.81 -23.21 -6.85
N PHE A 220 18.18 -23.08 -5.58
CA PHE A 220 19.47 -23.52 -5.05
C PHE A 220 19.70 -25.02 -5.21
N GLU A 221 18.63 -25.82 -5.32
CA GLU A 221 18.67 -27.26 -5.55
C GLU A 221 19.37 -27.59 -6.88
N ARG A 222 19.35 -26.67 -7.85
CA ARG A 222 20.05 -26.85 -9.14
C ARG A 222 21.52 -26.48 -9.11
N LEU A 223 21.98 -25.82 -8.05
CA LEU A 223 23.35 -25.29 -7.91
C LEU A 223 24.22 -26.15 -7.00
N VAL A 224 23.61 -27.08 -6.25
CA VAL A 224 24.28 -27.86 -5.22
C VAL A 224 24.19 -29.35 -5.57
N PRO A 225 25.28 -30.14 -5.42
CA PRO A 225 25.24 -31.59 -5.63
C PRO A 225 24.21 -32.29 -4.73
N PRO A 226 23.60 -33.42 -5.17
CA PRO A 226 22.55 -34.13 -4.43
C PRO A 226 22.92 -34.46 -2.98
N ASP A 227 24.19 -34.83 -2.75
CA ASP A 227 24.71 -35.21 -1.43
C ASP A 227 24.64 -34.07 -0.39
N ARG A 228 24.46 -32.82 -0.83
CA ARG A 228 24.40 -31.63 0.04
C ARG A 228 23.01 -31.00 0.11
N GLU A 229 22.01 -31.55 -0.58
CA GLU A 229 20.62 -31.06 -0.55
C GLU A 229 20.04 -30.97 0.87
N PRO A 230 20.20 -31.96 1.78
CA PRO A 230 19.63 -31.88 3.12
C PRO A 230 20.24 -30.76 3.97
N ARG A 231 21.52 -30.44 3.75
CA ARG A 231 22.20 -29.35 4.47
C ARG A 231 21.76 -28.00 3.93
N LEU A 232 21.60 -27.88 2.62
CA LEU A 232 21.08 -26.67 1.97
C LEU A 232 19.65 -26.37 2.45
N SER A 233 18.76 -27.36 2.43
CA SER A 233 17.37 -27.19 2.89
C SER A 233 17.29 -26.76 4.36
N ALA A 234 18.09 -27.38 5.23
CA ALA A 234 18.18 -26.98 6.64
C ALA A 234 18.64 -25.52 6.81
N VAL A 235 19.59 -25.06 6.00
CA VAL A 235 20.07 -23.67 6.01
C VAL A 235 19.02 -22.71 5.47
N THR A 236 18.36 -23.03 4.35
CA THR A 236 17.29 -22.18 3.79
C THR A 236 16.12 -22.05 4.76
N ASP A 237 15.75 -23.14 5.43
CA ASP A 237 14.68 -23.15 6.43
C ASP A 237 15.07 -22.31 7.66
N ALA A 238 16.32 -22.41 8.11
CA ALA A 238 16.84 -21.60 9.21
C ALA A 238 16.80 -20.10 8.87
N ILE A 239 17.23 -19.72 7.66
CA ILE A 239 17.19 -18.33 7.21
C ILE A 239 15.74 -17.85 7.07
N GLN A 240 14.84 -18.65 6.47
CA GLN A 240 13.43 -18.28 6.36
C GLN A 240 12.77 -18.07 7.74
N ARG A 241 13.09 -18.93 8.73
CA ARG A 241 12.66 -18.74 10.12
C ARG A 241 13.22 -17.44 10.69
N ALA A 242 14.52 -17.19 10.55
CA ALA A 242 15.16 -15.95 11.02
C ALA A 242 14.53 -14.71 10.38
N CYS A 243 14.28 -14.71 9.07
CA CYS A 243 13.57 -13.64 8.37
C CYS A 243 12.14 -13.46 8.92
N SER A 244 11.43 -14.55 9.20
CA SER A 244 10.07 -14.46 9.76
C SER A 244 10.05 -13.83 11.16
N TYR A 245 11.04 -14.15 12.01
CA TYR A 245 11.21 -13.51 13.31
C TYR A 245 11.61 -12.05 13.16
N GLY A 246 12.55 -11.75 12.25
CA GLY A 246 12.97 -10.38 11.94
C GLY A 246 11.81 -9.49 11.47
N LEU A 247 10.93 -10.02 10.60
CA LEU A 247 9.72 -9.31 10.15
C LEU A 247 8.77 -9.00 11.31
N ARG A 248 8.48 -9.98 12.16
CA ARG A 248 7.60 -9.80 13.33
C ARG A 248 8.19 -8.82 14.33
N PHE A 249 9.49 -8.93 14.60
CA PHE A 249 10.21 -8.03 15.48
C PHE A 249 10.22 -6.60 14.94
N ALA A 250 10.43 -6.40 13.64
CA ALA A 250 10.37 -5.09 13.02
C ALA A 250 8.99 -4.44 13.12
N VAL A 251 7.91 -5.20 12.88
CA VAL A 251 6.53 -4.70 13.05
C VAL A 251 6.27 -4.32 14.51
N LEU A 252 6.69 -5.16 15.46
CA LEU A 252 6.57 -4.87 16.88
C LEU A 252 7.35 -3.60 17.26
N LEU A 253 8.58 -3.45 16.78
CA LEU A 253 9.43 -2.28 17.04
C LEU A 253 8.81 -1.00 16.46
N ALA A 254 8.27 -1.06 15.25
CA ALA A 254 7.56 0.07 14.65
C ALA A 254 6.31 0.44 15.47
N LEU A 255 5.48 -0.54 15.85
CA LEU A 255 4.31 -0.28 16.69
C LEU A 255 4.69 0.34 18.03
N LEU A 256 5.72 -0.20 18.70
CA LEU A 256 6.22 0.35 19.96
C LEU A 256 6.71 1.79 19.82
N ALA A 257 7.41 2.12 18.72
CA ALA A 257 7.89 3.48 18.47
C ALA A 257 6.77 4.52 18.33
N PHE A 258 5.58 4.11 17.88
CA PHE A 258 4.41 5.00 17.77
C PHE A 258 3.50 4.97 19.00
N VAL A 259 3.38 3.82 19.68
CA VAL A 259 2.50 3.64 20.85
C VAL A 259 3.13 4.19 22.13
N ALA A 260 4.43 3.97 22.35
CA ALA A 260 5.07 4.36 23.61
C ALA A 260 5.02 5.87 23.88
N PRO A 261 5.26 6.76 22.89
CA PRO A 261 5.09 8.20 23.10
C PRO A 261 3.63 8.63 23.25
N ALA A 262 2.70 7.99 22.54
CA ALA A 262 1.27 8.32 22.60
C ALA A 262 0.60 7.99 23.94
N VAL A 263 1.22 7.13 24.75
CA VAL A 263 0.71 6.70 26.08
C VAL A 263 1.52 7.35 27.20
N SER A 264 2.60 8.08 26.91
CA SER A 264 3.45 8.69 27.92
C SER A 264 3.43 10.20 27.83
N ASP A 265 2.83 10.86 28.82
CA ASP A 265 2.89 12.32 29.01
C ASP A 265 4.34 12.85 29.17
N ARG A 266 5.33 11.95 29.30
CA ARG A 266 6.77 12.29 29.41
C ARG A 266 7.46 12.46 28.06
N LEU A 267 6.81 12.08 26.96
CA LEU A 267 7.37 12.12 25.61
C LEU A 267 6.50 13.03 24.74
N GLU A 268 6.68 14.34 24.92
CA GLU A 268 5.90 15.37 24.20
C GLU A 268 6.20 15.38 22.69
N GLU A 269 7.37 14.88 22.26
CA GLU A 269 7.78 14.83 20.86
C GLU A 269 7.74 13.40 20.30
N ILE A 270 7.03 13.22 19.18
CA ILE A 270 6.99 11.98 18.41
C ILE A 270 7.66 12.21 17.06
N PRO A 271 8.65 11.40 16.65
CA PRO A 271 9.29 10.31 17.41
C PRO A 271 10.43 10.80 18.34
N THR A 272 10.84 9.97 19.30
CA THR A 272 11.88 10.26 20.31
C THR A 272 13.25 9.75 19.88
N THR A 273 14.34 10.42 20.25
CA THR A 273 15.69 9.94 19.90
C THR A 273 16.03 8.65 20.65
N PRO A 274 16.81 7.72 20.07
CA PRO A 274 17.24 6.50 20.79
C PRO A 274 17.96 6.81 22.10
N LEU A 275 18.68 7.93 22.15
CA LEU A 275 19.41 8.37 23.33
C LEU A 275 18.46 8.82 24.45
N GLU A 276 17.42 9.59 24.14
CA GLU A 276 16.36 9.96 25.10
C GLU A 276 15.72 8.71 25.70
N VAL A 277 15.33 7.74 24.86
CA VAL A 277 14.76 6.46 25.31
C VAL A 277 15.73 5.71 26.24
N ALA A 278 17.01 5.72 25.92
CA ALA A 278 18.05 5.08 26.73
C ALA A 278 18.20 5.72 28.11
N THR A 279 18.04 7.04 28.22
CA THR A 279 18.15 7.76 29.51
C THR A 279 16.93 7.63 30.41
N GLN A 280 15.76 7.31 29.84
CA GLN A 280 14.50 7.22 30.58
C GLN A 280 14.17 5.81 31.10
N LEU A 281 14.86 4.78 30.59
CA LEU A 281 14.62 3.38 30.93
C LEU A 281 15.81 2.77 31.70
N PRO A 282 15.59 1.70 32.49
CA PRO A 282 16.69 0.96 33.11
C PRO A 282 17.73 0.53 32.06
N TRP A 283 19.01 0.51 32.42
CA TRP A 283 20.14 0.37 31.48
C TRP A 283 19.97 -0.80 30.49
N SER A 284 19.46 -1.94 30.96
CA SER A 284 19.27 -3.16 30.18
C SER A 284 18.15 -3.07 29.15
N ILE A 285 17.18 -2.16 29.35
CA ILE A 285 15.99 -1.97 28.52
C ILE A 285 16.15 -0.75 27.60
N GLY A 286 16.83 0.30 28.06
CA GLY A 286 17.05 1.52 27.28
C GLY A 286 18.32 1.48 26.43
N TYR A 287 19.47 1.23 27.05
CA TYR A 287 20.78 1.44 26.43
C TYR A 287 21.13 0.38 25.38
N VAL A 288 20.88 -0.89 25.68
CA VAL A 288 21.19 -2.00 24.75
C VAL A 288 20.40 -1.90 23.44
N PRO A 289 19.07 -1.69 23.44
CA PRO A 289 18.34 -1.50 22.19
C PRO A 289 18.73 -0.23 21.44
N ALA A 290 18.99 0.88 22.14
CA ALA A 290 19.44 2.12 21.49
C ALA A 290 20.77 1.93 20.75
N LEU A 291 21.74 1.23 21.38
CA LEU A 291 23.02 0.91 20.77
C LEU A 291 22.87 0.00 19.54
N ILE A 292 21.98 -0.99 19.59
CA ILE A 292 21.69 -1.88 18.45
C ILE A 292 21.04 -1.10 17.32
N VAL A 293 20.05 -0.27 17.63
CA VAL A 293 19.29 0.53 16.66
C VAL A 293 20.21 1.50 15.92
N THR A 294 21.15 2.14 16.61
CA THR A 294 22.06 3.13 16.02
C THR A 294 23.36 2.53 15.47
N ALA A 295 23.61 1.23 15.65
CA ALA A 295 24.85 0.58 15.19
C ALA A 295 25.03 0.68 13.66
N PRO A 296 26.00 1.48 13.16
CA PRO A 296 26.15 1.70 11.72
C PRO A 296 26.58 0.43 10.99
N GLY A 297 27.40 -0.41 11.61
CA GLY A 297 27.82 -1.69 11.03
C GLY A 297 26.65 -2.65 10.77
N LEU A 298 25.68 -2.71 11.69
CA LEU A 298 24.48 -3.54 11.53
C LEU A 298 23.55 -2.97 10.45
N ARG A 299 23.38 -1.65 10.42
CA ARG A 299 22.60 -0.97 9.39
C ARG A 299 23.21 -1.14 8.00
N LEU A 300 24.52 -1.05 7.86
CA LEU A 300 25.23 -1.35 6.60
C LEU A 300 25.02 -2.79 6.15
N LEU A 301 25.06 -3.75 7.08
CA LEU A 301 24.73 -5.14 6.80
C LEU A 301 23.29 -5.27 6.26
N PHE A 302 22.34 -4.56 6.85
CA PHE A 302 20.96 -4.58 6.37
C PHE A 302 20.80 -3.90 5.00
N VAL A 303 21.37 -2.71 4.79
CA VAL A 303 21.33 -2.03 3.48
C VAL A 303 21.96 -2.91 2.39
N SER A 304 23.13 -3.49 2.64
CA SER A 304 23.79 -4.38 1.68
C SER A 304 22.98 -5.67 1.43
N GLY A 305 22.42 -6.27 2.48
CA GLY A 305 21.54 -7.43 2.38
C GLY A 305 20.25 -7.14 1.59
N LEU A 306 19.65 -5.96 1.80
CA LEU A 306 18.49 -5.48 1.06
C LEU A 306 18.82 -5.33 -0.44
N VAL A 307 19.91 -4.62 -0.76
CA VAL A 307 20.36 -4.43 -2.15
C VAL A 307 20.64 -5.77 -2.83
N ALA A 308 21.38 -6.66 -2.17
CA ALA A 308 21.68 -7.98 -2.71
C ALA A 308 20.42 -8.83 -2.90
N GLY A 309 19.50 -8.83 -1.92
CA GLY A 309 18.24 -9.55 -2.00
C GLY A 309 17.36 -9.06 -3.15
N VAL A 310 17.20 -7.74 -3.29
CA VAL A 310 16.45 -7.14 -4.40
C VAL A 310 17.11 -7.47 -5.75
N ALA A 311 18.43 -7.33 -5.86
CA ALA A 311 19.16 -7.64 -7.08
C ALA A 311 18.97 -9.11 -7.50
N LEU A 312 19.04 -10.06 -6.56
CA LEU A 312 18.80 -11.49 -6.83
C LEU A 312 17.38 -11.76 -7.29
N VAL A 313 16.38 -11.16 -6.64
CA VAL A 313 14.97 -11.29 -7.05
C VAL A 313 14.75 -10.74 -8.46
N VAL A 314 15.29 -9.56 -8.76
CA VAL A 314 15.18 -8.92 -10.08
C VAL A 314 15.88 -9.74 -11.15
N LEU A 315 17.09 -10.24 -10.87
CA LEU A 315 17.86 -11.07 -11.79
C LEU A 315 17.12 -12.36 -12.12
N GLU A 316 16.60 -13.05 -11.11
CA GLU A 316 15.88 -14.31 -11.29
C GLU A 316 14.52 -14.10 -11.97
N TRP A 317 13.81 -13.04 -11.61
CA TRP A 317 12.59 -12.63 -12.31
C TRP A 317 12.89 -12.38 -13.80
N THR A 318 13.92 -11.59 -14.11
CA THR A 318 14.35 -11.29 -15.48
C THR A 318 14.71 -12.57 -16.23
N ARG A 319 15.48 -13.47 -15.60
CA ARG A 319 15.85 -14.78 -16.18
C ARG A 319 14.63 -15.62 -16.50
N ARG A 320 13.68 -15.75 -15.57
CA ARG A 320 12.43 -16.53 -15.77
C ARG A 320 11.57 -15.93 -16.88
N THR A 321 11.46 -14.61 -16.90
CA THR A 321 10.64 -13.88 -17.85
C THR A 321 11.23 -13.92 -19.27
N LEU A 322 12.55 -13.86 -19.43
CA LEU A 322 13.22 -13.90 -20.74
C LEU A 322 13.43 -15.31 -21.30
N ARG A 323 13.33 -16.36 -20.46
CA ARG A 323 13.55 -17.76 -20.88
C ARG A 323 12.58 -18.27 -21.96
N HIS A 324 11.38 -17.72 -22.04
CA HIS A 324 10.37 -18.14 -23.02
C HIS A 324 9.83 -16.91 -23.77
N ASN A 325 10.12 -16.83 -25.07
CA ASN A 325 9.68 -15.76 -25.96
C ASN A 325 10.10 -14.35 -25.49
N ALA A 326 11.41 -14.07 -25.56
CA ALA A 326 12.01 -12.79 -25.15
C ALA A 326 11.32 -11.56 -25.79
N ALA A 327 10.87 -11.65 -27.04
CA ALA A 327 10.14 -10.56 -27.69
C ALA A 327 8.78 -10.25 -27.01
N LEU A 328 8.02 -11.30 -26.63
CA LEU A 328 6.76 -11.12 -25.91
C LEU A 328 7.00 -10.61 -24.48
N ALA A 329 8.05 -11.10 -23.83
CA ALA A 329 8.47 -10.62 -22.52
C ALA A 329 8.85 -9.14 -22.55
N PHE A 330 9.68 -8.74 -23.52
CA PHE A 330 10.11 -7.36 -23.70
C PHE A 330 8.93 -6.42 -23.99
N THR A 331 8.05 -6.80 -24.93
CA THR A 331 6.85 -6.01 -25.23
C THR A 331 5.93 -5.86 -24.01
N ARG A 332 5.80 -6.90 -23.17
CA ARG A 332 5.04 -6.81 -21.91
C ARG A 332 5.67 -5.84 -20.90
N ILE A 333 7.00 -5.77 -20.82
CA ILE A 333 7.73 -4.90 -19.89
C ILE A 333 7.67 -3.45 -20.37
N VAL A 334 7.83 -3.22 -21.66
CA VAL A 334 7.88 -1.86 -22.25
C VAL A 334 6.49 -1.26 -22.43
N ALA A 335 5.45 -2.07 -22.65
CA ALA A 335 4.10 -1.60 -22.95
C ALA A 335 3.54 -0.56 -21.95
N PRO A 336 3.57 -0.77 -20.62
CA PRO A 336 3.11 0.25 -19.66
C PRO A 336 3.88 1.56 -19.80
N GLY A 337 5.20 1.50 -19.96
CA GLY A 337 6.06 2.67 -20.14
C GLY A 337 5.72 3.47 -21.39
N VAL A 338 5.48 2.80 -22.52
CA VAL A 338 5.07 3.45 -23.78
C VAL A 338 3.70 4.11 -23.63
N GLY A 339 2.71 3.39 -23.10
CA GLY A 339 1.37 3.96 -22.89
C GLY A 339 1.37 5.16 -21.95
N ALA A 340 2.14 5.08 -20.86
CA ALA A 340 2.30 6.18 -19.92
C ALA A 340 3.02 7.37 -20.54
N ALA A 341 4.12 7.16 -21.27
CA ALA A 341 4.87 8.23 -21.93
C ALA A 341 4.01 9.01 -22.94
N LEU A 342 3.15 8.33 -23.70
CA LEU A 342 2.24 8.97 -24.66
C LEU A 342 1.26 9.95 -23.98
N ILE A 343 0.66 9.54 -22.86
CA ILE A 343 -0.29 10.38 -22.12
C ILE A 343 0.43 11.41 -21.24
N ALA A 344 1.62 11.10 -20.72
CA ALA A 344 2.41 11.99 -19.88
C ALA A 344 2.74 13.30 -20.59
N VAL A 345 2.95 13.29 -21.92
CA VAL A 345 3.15 14.52 -22.69
C VAL A 345 1.93 15.43 -22.59
N VAL A 346 0.74 14.89 -22.87
CA VAL A 346 -0.52 15.65 -22.83
C VAL A 346 -0.82 16.12 -21.41
N ALA A 347 -0.66 15.23 -20.42
CA ALA A 347 -0.90 15.54 -19.02
C ALA A 347 0.07 16.60 -18.48
N ALA A 348 1.36 16.53 -18.83
CA ALA A 348 2.34 17.52 -18.42
C ALA A 348 2.07 18.90 -19.03
N VAL A 349 1.68 18.96 -20.31
CA VAL A 349 1.27 20.21 -20.96
C VAL A 349 0.02 20.77 -20.29
N ALA A 350 -1.01 19.94 -20.07
CA ALA A 350 -2.24 20.38 -19.40
C ALA A 350 -1.95 20.88 -17.97
N LEU A 351 -1.12 20.17 -17.20
CA LEU A 351 -0.76 20.57 -15.85
C LEU A 351 0.01 21.89 -15.83
N SER A 352 0.94 22.09 -16.77
CA SER A 352 1.68 23.36 -16.91
C SER A 352 0.78 24.55 -17.26
N ALA A 353 -0.31 24.32 -17.99
CA ALA A 353 -1.28 25.36 -18.33
C ALA A 353 -2.28 25.66 -17.19
N LEU A 354 -2.66 24.64 -16.42
CA LEU A 354 -3.65 24.75 -15.35
C LEU A 354 -3.07 25.30 -14.04
N ALA A 355 -1.76 25.19 -13.85
CA ALA A 355 -1.11 25.53 -12.59
C ALA A 355 0.11 26.47 -12.73
N PRO A 356 -0.01 27.61 -13.43
CA PRO A 356 1.12 28.54 -13.60
C PRO A 356 1.58 29.20 -12.29
N GLY A 357 0.79 29.11 -11.22
CA GLY A 357 1.10 29.64 -9.89
C GLY A 357 1.51 28.59 -8.85
N LEU A 358 1.64 27.30 -9.22
CA LEU A 358 2.23 26.32 -8.30
C LEU A 358 3.75 26.53 -8.30
N ASP A 359 4.28 26.91 -7.14
CA ASP A 359 5.70 26.95 -6.87
C ASP A 359 6.11 25.72 -6.04
N PRO A 360 6.42 24.58 -6.68
CA PRO A 360 6.84 23.38 -5.96
C PRO A 360 8.21 23.54 -5.31
N ALA A 361 9.03 24.52 -5.70
CA ALA A 361 10.26 24.82 -4.98
C ALA A 361 9.93 25.39 -3.59
N ALA A 362 9.02 26.37 -3.52
CA ALA A 362 8.52 26.90 -2.26
C ALA A 362 7.85 25.83 -1.37
N ALA A 363 7.17 24.84 -1.96
CA ALA A 363 6.61 23.72 -1.20
C ALA A 363 7.66 22.76 -0.62
N LEU A 364 8.88 22.76 -1.18
CA LEU A 364 10.00 21.93 -0.75
C LEU A 364 10.97 22.70 0.18
N GLU A 365 10.89 24.03 0.23
CA GLU A 365 11.70 24.84 1.14
C GLU A 365 11.55 24.37 2.60
N GLY A 366 12.68 24.18 3.27
CA GLY A 366 12.72 23.68 4.65
C GLY A 366 12.45 22.19 4.83
N SER A 367 12.03 21.47 3.79
CA SER A 367 11.76 20.02 3.85
C SER A 367 12.67 19.16 2.96
N ALA A 368 13.26 19.74 1.91
CA ALA A 368 14.21 19.07 1.02
C ALA A 368 15.62 19.69 1.09
N PRO A 369 16.68 18.94 0.72
CA PRO A 369 18.02 19.49 0.58
C PRO A 369 18.04 20.67 -0.43
N PRO A 370 18.89 21.69 -0.22
CA PRO A 370 18.96 22.85 -1.11
C PRO A 370 19.19 22.50 -2.58
N SER A 371 20.01 21.50 -2.87
CA SER A 371 20.26 21.02 -4.23
C SER A 371 19.01 20.45 -4.92
N VAL A 372 18.05 19.88 -4.17
CA VAL A 372 16.77 19.40 -4.72
C VAL A 372 15.87 20.59 -5.05
N VAL A 373 15.84 21.61 -4.20
CA VAL A 373 15.10 22.86 -4.46
C VAL A 373 15.66 23.57 -5.68
N GLU A 374 16.99 23.75 -5.76
CA GLU A 374 17.68 24.36 -6.91
C GLU A 374 17.49 23.57 -8.21
N LEU A 375 17.41 22.23 -8.14
CA LEU A 375 17.06 21.40 -9.28
C LEU A 375 15.64 21.70 -9.72
N VAL A 376 14.66 21.68 -8.80
CA VAL A 376 13.25 21.91 -9.09
C VAL A 376 13.01 23.28 -9.72
N GLU A 377 13.69 24.32 -9.22
CA GLU A 377 13.66 25.68 -9.81
C GLU A 377 14.25 25.73 -11.22
N SER A 378 15.21 24.86 -11.52
CA SER A 378 15.87 24.79 -12.83
C SER A 378 15.10 24.01 -13.89
N LEU A 379 14.12 23.20 -13.47
CA LEU A 379 13.40 22.34 -14.39
C LEU A 379 12.46 23.16 -15.29
N PRO A 380 12.45 22.90 -16.60
CA PRO A 380 11.41 23.48 -17.45
C PRO A 380 10.02 23.00 -16.98
N PRO A 381 8.94 23.78 -17.17
CA PRO A 381 7.60 23.45 -16.65
C PRO A 381 7.11 22.05 -17.02
N PHE A 382 7.47 21.58 -18.22
CA PHE A 382 7.19 20.22 -18.67
C PHE A 382 7.89 19.15 -17.81
N ALA A 383 9.19 19.30 -17.53
CA ALA A 383 9.97 18.34 -16.75
C ALA A 383 9.53 18.32 -15.30
N LEU A 384 9.15 19.48 -14.76
CA LEU A 384 8.56 19.61 -13.45
C LEU A 384 7.23 18.84 -13.36
N ALA A 385 6.32 19.08 -14.30
CA ALA A 385 5.05 18.38 -14.38
C ALA A 385 5.22 16.86 -14.54
N ALA A 386 6.18 16.43 -15.36
CA ALA A 386 6.51 15.02 -15.52
C ALA A 386 7.13 14.39 -14.25
N SER A 387 7.90 15.15 -13.48
CA SER A 387 8.43 14.70 -12.19
C SER A 387 7.30 14.49 -11.17
N ILE A 388 6.31 15.38 -11.14
CA ILE A 388 5.08 15.21 -10.34
C ILE A 388 4.34 13.93 -10.74
N LEU A 389 4.24 13.63 -12.05
CA LEU A 389 3.65 12.38 -12.54
C LEU A 389 4.41 11.14 -12.07
N VAL A 390 5.74 11.18 -12.04
CA VAL A 390 6.58 10.09 -11.52
C VAL A 390 6.32 9.84 -10.03
N VAL A 391 6.22 10.91 -9.23
CA VAL A 391 5.85 10.83 -7.81
C VAL A 391 4.45 10.21 -7.66
N ALA A 392 3.48 10.69 -8.44
CA ALA A 392 2.11 10.19 -8.41
C ALA A 392 2.02 8.69 -8.76
N LEU A 393 2.73 8.25 -9.81
CA LEU A 393 2.79 6.83 -10.22
C LEU A 393 3.51 5.97 -9.18
N SER A 394 4.48 6.54 -8.47
CA SER A 394 5.18 5.88 -7.37
C SER A 394 4.25 5.70 -6.16
N VAL A 395 3.42 6.70 -5.85
CA VAL A 395 2.37 6.58 -4.81
C VAL A 395 1.36 5.50 -5.19
N LEU A 396 0.86 5.49 -6.44
CA LEU A 396 -0.03 4.42 -6.91
C LEU A 396 0.64 3.03 -6.80
N SER A 397 1.90 2.92 -7.20
CA SER A 397 2.69 1.69 -7.08
C SER A 397 2.81 1.24 -5.62
N LEU A 398 3.07 2.16 -4.70
CA LEU A 398 3.19 1.89 -3.26
C LEU A 398 1.87 1.35 -2.68
N VAL A 399 0.72 1.92 -3.08
CA VAL A 399 -0.60 1.44 -2.67
C VAL A 399 -0.84 -0.01 -3.11
N LEU A 400 -0.43 -0.36 -4.33
CA LEU A 400 -0.60 -1.71 -4.85
C LEU A 400 0.41 -2.71 -4.27
N TYR A 401 1.63 -2.25 -3.97
CA TYR A 401 2.61 -3.04 -3.25
C TYR A 401 2.20 -3.26 -1.79
N SER A 402 1.50 -2.34 -1.13
CA SER A 402 1.01 -2.55 0.24
C SER A 402 0.04 -3.72 0.32
N VAL A 403 -0.86 -3.88 -0.65
CA VAL A 403 -1.75 -5.06 -0.75
C VAL A 403 -0.93 -6.36 -0.86
N THR A 404 0.09 -6.35 -1.73
CA THR A 404 1.00 -7.49 -1.91
C THR A 404 1.78 -7.78 -0.62
N LEU A 405 2.17 -6.74 0.10
CA LEU A 405 2.91 -6.84 1.35
C LEU A 405 2.04 -7.44 2.44
N LEU A 406 0.85 -6.87 2.68
CA LEU A 406 -0.12 -7.36 3.66
C LEU A 406 -0.47 -8.83 3.43
N ARG A 407 -0.62 -9.24 2.16
CA ARG A 407 -0.80 -10.65 1.80
C ARG A 407 0.42 -11.50 2.15
N SER A 408 1.63 -11.03 1.82
CA SER A 408 2.84 -11.78 2.10
C SER A 408 3.14 -11.94 3.59
N LEU A 409 2.68 -10.99 4.41
CA LEU A 409 2.69 -11.07 5.87
C LEU A 409 1.57 -11.97 6.43
N ARG A 410 0.73 -12.56 5.56
CA ARG A 410 -0.46 -13.34 5.93
C ARG A 410 -1.47 -12.54 6.77
N ILE A 411 -1.48 -11.22 6.63
CA ILE A 411 -2.51 -10.34 7.21
C ILE A 411 -3.77 -10.42 6.35
N LEU A 412 -3.61 -10.38 5.02
CA LEU A 412 -4.71 -10.65 4.10
C LEU A 412 -4.82 -12.16 3.83
N PRO A 413 -6.04 -12.72 3.84
CA PRO A 413 -6.26 -14.11 3.50
C PRO A 413 -5.81 -14.40 2.06
N GLY A 414 -5.40 -15.65 1.80
CA GLY A 414 -4.95 -16.06 0.46
C GLY A 414 -6.08 -16.04 -0.58
N ARG A 415 -7.32 -16.19 -0.09
CA ARG A 415 -8.61 -16.00 -0.76
C ARG A 415 -9.30 -14.76 -0.17
N ALA A 416 -10.28 -14.17 -0.85
CA ALA A 416 -11.11 -13.07 -0.37
C ALA A 416 -10.38 -11.74 -0.10
N ILE A 417 -9.28 -11.47 -0.81
CA ILE A 417 -8.46 -10.26 -0.61
C ILE A 417 -9.30 -8.98 -0.74
N GLY A 418 -10.22 -8.92 -1.70
CA GLY A 418 -11.09 -7.75 -1.90
C GLY A 418 -12.01 -7.48 -0.72
N GLY A 419 -12.69 -8.51 -0.20
CA GLY A 419 -13.53 -8.42 1.00
C GLY A 419 -12.73 -8.06 2.25
N ALA A 420 -11.55 -8.66 2.44
CA ALA A 420 -10.68 -8.36 3.57
C ALA A 420 -10.10 -6.92 3.52
N LEU A 421 -9.75 -6.41 2.34
CA LEU A 421 -9.33 -5.01 2.17
C LEU A 421 -10.49 -4.05 2.45
N ALA A 422 -11.69 -4.38 1.98
CA ALA A 422 -12.89 -3.59 2.24
C ALA A 422 -13.16 -3.53 3.75
N ALA A 423 -13.25 -4.67 4.41
CA ALA A 423 -13.41 -4.77 5.86
C ALA A 423 -12.32 -4.00 6.62
N GLY A 424 -11.05 -4.20 6.28
CA GLY A 424 -9.93 -3.49 6.92
C GLY A 424 -10.03 -1.98 6.76
N SER A 425 -10.40 -1.49 5.58
CA SER A 425 -10.59 -0.05 5.34
C SER A 425 -11.77 0.53 6.12
N ILE A 426 -12.92 -0.17 6.16
CA ILE A 426 -14.08 0.25 6.95
C ILE A 426 -13.79 0.21 8.45
N PHE A 427 -13.00 -0.76 8.91
CA PHE A 427 -12.56 -0.82 10.31
C PHE A 427 -11.68 0.38 10.67
N LEU A 428 -10.77 0.81 9.78
CA LEU A 428 -9.99 2.04 10.00
C LEU A 428 -10.87 3.29 10.08
N LEU A 429 -11.96 3.36 9.30
CA LEU A 429 -12.94 4.42 9.42
C LEU A 429 -13.68 4.37 10.78
N ALA A 430 -14.00 3.17 11.28
CA ALA A 430 -14.57 3.00 12.61
C ALA A 430 -13.62 3.51 13.72
N VAL A 431 -12.31 3.24 13.60
CA VAL A 431 -11.30 3.79 14.51
C VAL A 431 -11.29 5.32 14.42
N GLY A 432 -11.33 5.89 13.21
CA GLY A 432 -11.43 7.33 13.02
C GLY A 432 -12.65 7.94 13.72
N LEU A 433 -13.81 7.30 13.61
CA LEU A 433 -15.03 7.71 14.32
C LEU A 433 -14.90 7.64 15.84
N ALA A 434 -14.27 6.59 16.37
CA ALA A 434 -14.05 6.46 17.81
C ALA A 434 -13.18 7.59 18.36
N VAL A 435 -12.11 7.93 17.63
CA VAL A 435 -11.17 9.00 18.00
C VAL A 435 -11.84 10.37 18.05
N VAL A 436 -12.75 10.66 17.11
CA VAL A 436 -13.50 11.94 17.09
C VAL A 436 -14.73 11.93 18.02
N GLY A 437 -14.81 10.99 18.96
CA GLY A 437 -15.87 10.92 19.97
C GLY A 437 -17.22 10.43 19.43
N ARG A 438 -17.26 9.83 18.24
CA ARG A 438 -18.49 9.28 17.62
C ARG A 438 -18.59 7.77 17.86
N ALA A 439 -18.54 7.36 19.13
CA ALA A 439 -18.44 5.96 19.54
C ALA A 439 -19.57 5.07 18.99
N GLU A 440 -20.83 5.54 18.98
CA GLU A 440 -21.94 4.73 18.46
C GLU A 440 -21.80 4.44 16.97
N LEU A 441 -21.42 5.46 16.18
CA LEU A 441 -21.14 5.28 14.75
C LEU A 441 -19.91 4.38 14.55
N ALA A 442 -18.90 4.48 15.41
CA ALA A 442 -17.72 3.61 15.38
C ALA A 442 -18.10 2.14 15.61
N ILE A 443 -18.96 1.86 16.59
CA ILE A 443 -19.46 0.51 16.88
C ILE A 443 -20.21 -0.06 15.66
N VAL A 444 -21.14 0.70 15.09
CA VAL A 444 -21.91 0.29 13.91
C VAL A 444 -21.00 0.06 12.70
N THR A 445 -20.03 0.96 12.47
CA THR A 445 -19.08 0.85 11.36
C THR A 445 -18.13 -0.34 11.55
N GLY A 446 -17.69 -0.60 12.77
CA GLY A 446 -16.86 -1.76 13.13
C GLY A 446 -17.59 -3.09 12.93
N ALA A 447 -18.86 -3.17 13.32
CA ALA A 447 -19.71 -4.32 13.00
C ALA A 447 -19.91 -4.48 11.48
N GLY A 448 -20.08 -3.36 10.75
CA GLY A 448 -20.13 -3.36 9.29
C GLY A 448 -18.87 -3.89 8.63
N ALA A 449 -17.68 -3.58 9.18
CA ALA A 449 -16.43 -4.17 8.71
C ALA A 449 -16.41 -5.69 8.86
N PHE A 450 -16.90 -6.22 9.99
CA PHE A 450 -17.01 -7.67 10.20
C PHE A 450 -17.98 -8.33 9.20
N VAL A 451 -19.14 -7.71 8.97
CA VAL A 451 -20.10 -8.18 7.96
C VAL A 451 -19.47 -8.24 6.58
N LEU A 452 -18.74 -7.19 6.17
CA LEU A 452 -18.06 -7.14 4.87
C LEU A 452 -17.00 -8.23 4.73
N TRP A 453 -16.27 -8.52 5.81
CA TRP A 453 -15.28 -9.58 5.84
C TRP A 453 -15.93 -10.96 5.62
N ASP A 454 -16.99 -11.26 6.38
CA ASP A 454 -17.70 -12.55 6.33
C ASP A 454 -18.38 -12.77 4.98
N VAL A 455 -19.14 -11.77 4.49
CA VAL A 455 -19.77 -11.82 3.15
C VAL A 455 -18.71 -11.99 2.05
N GLY A 456 -17.59 -11.28 2.16
CA GLY A 456 -16.48 -11.38 1.20
C GLY A 456 -15.80 -12.75 1.21
N GLU A 457 -15.58 -13.33 2.40
CA GLU A 457 -15.01 -14.69 2.51
C GLU A 457 -15.96 -15.75 1.97
N TYR A 458 -17.25 -15.66 2.30
CA TYR A 458 -18.27 -16.56 1.79
C TYR A 458 -18.39 -16.50 0.27
N ALA A 459 -18.43 -15.29 -0.31
CA ALA A 459 -18.49 -15.10 -1.76
C ALA A 459 -17.31 -15.77 -2.49
N ASP A 460 -16.10 -15.65 -1.93
CA ASP A 460 -14.91 -16.30 -2.48
C ASP A 460 -14.94 -17.82 -2.31
N GLY A 461 -15.41 -18.32 -1.17
CA GLY A 461 -15.58 -19.75 -0.90
C GLY A 461 -16.55 -20.40 -1.90
N VAL A 462 -17.75 -19.85 -2.04
CA VAL A 462 -18.77 -20.32 -2.98
C VAL A 462 -18.23 -20.34 -4.42
N ARG A 463 -17.51 -19.30 -4.84
CA ARG A 463 -16.90 -19.23 -6.18
C ARG A 463 -15.78 -20.25 -6.38
N ALA A 464 -15.02 -20.55 -5.34
CA ALA A 464 -13.95 -21.54 -5.40
C ALA A 464 -14.52 -22.96 -5.53
N GLU A 465 -15.62 -23.26 -4.85
CA GLU A 465 -16.22 -24.59 -4.80
C GLU A 465 -17.15 -24.88 -5.97
N LEU A 466 -18.06 -23.96 -6.31
CA LEU A 466 -19.13 -24.18 -7.29
C LEU A 466 -18.84 -23.58 -8.67
N GLY A 467 -17.81 -22.73 -8.77
CA GLY A 467 -17.53 -21.95 -9.97
C GLY A 467 -18.44 -20.73 -10.12
N ARG A 468 -18.15 -19.89 -11.13
CA ARG A 468 -18.82 -18.58 -11.32
C ARG A 468 -20.20 -18.65 -11.98
N ASP A 469 -20.49 -19.77 -12.63
CA ASP A 469 -21.73 -19.95 -13.38
C ASP A 469 -22.79 -20.72 -12.55
N ALA A 470 -22.47 -21.08 -11.30
CA ALA A 470 -23.41 -21.73 -10.41
C ALA A 470 -24.53 -20.78 -9.96
N GLU A 471 -25.75 -21.28 -9.91
CA GLU A 471 -26.91 -20.52 -9.42
C GLU A 471 -26.95 -20.51 -7.88
N THR A 472 -26.21 -19.58 -7.28
CA THR A 472 -25.99 -19.51 -5.83
C THR A 472 -26.79 -18.42 -5.13
N LEU A 473 -27.60 -17.65 -5.87
CA LEU A 473 -28.30 -16.46 -5.39
C LEU A 473 -29.06 -16.68 -4.08
N ARG A 474 -29.82 -17.78 -3.96
CA ARG A 474 -30.61 -18.05 -2.76
C ARG A 474 -29.72 -18.28 -1.54
N ALA A 475 -28.65 -19.07 -1.68
CA ALA A 475 -27.74 -19.36 -0.59
C ALA A 475 -26.96 -18.10 -0.18
N GLU A 476 -26.53 -17.30 -1.16
CA GLU A 476 -25.88 -16.02 -0.92
C GLU A 476 -26.77 -15.02 -0.19
N LEU A 477 -28.04 -14.87 -0.60
CA LEU A 477 -28.97 -13.96 0.08
C LEU A 477 -29.27 -14.40 1.51
N VAL A 478 -29.39 -15.70 1.77
CA VAL A 478 -29.58 -16.23 3.13
C VAL A 478 -28.36 -15.94 4.00
N HIS A 479 -27.15 -16.17 3.48
CA HIS A 479 -25.92 -15.89 4.21
C HIS A 479 -25.76 -14.38 4.47
N VAL A 480 -25.81 -13.55 3.42
CA VAL A 480 -25.74 -12.09 3.54
C VAL A 480 -26.78 -11.55 4.53
N GLY A 481 -28.03 -12.03 4.45
CA GLY A 481 -29.09 -11.65 5.38
C GLY A 481 -28.80 -12.07 6.82
N GLY A 482 -28.32 -13.30 7.04
CA GLY A 482 -27.94 -13.81 8.36
C GLY A 482 -26.75 -13.05 8.97
N THR A 483 -25.73 -12.76 8.17
CA THR A 483 -24.56 -11.98 8.58
C THR A 483 -24.94 -10.54 8.90
N LEU A 484 -25.76 -9.89 8.07
CA LEU A 484 -26.27 -8.54 8.35
C LEU A 484 -27.10 -8.48 9.63
N LEU A 485 -27.99 -9.44 9.84
CA LEU A 485 -28.81 -9.53 11.06
C LEU A 485 -27.92 -9.72 12.29
N THR A 486 -26.95 -10.63 12.22
CA THR A 486 -26.00 -10.88 13.32
C THR A 486 -25.19 -9.62 13.62
N GLY A 487 -24.66 -8.95 12.59
CA GLY A 487 -23.94 -7.68 12.74
C GLY A 487 -24.81 -6.59 13.37
N ALA A 488 -26.08 -6.48 12.96
CA ALA A 488 -27.03 -5.52 13.52
C ALA A 488 -27.34 -5.80 15.00
N VAL A 489 -27.53 -7.08 15.38
CA VAL A 489 -27.75 -7.49 16.78
C VAL A 489 -26.52 -7.19 17.63
N VAL A 490 -25.32 -7.53 17.14
CA VAL A 490 -24.06 -7.26 17.86
C VAL A 490 -23.83 -5.75 18.02
N ALA A 491 -24.00 -4.97 16.94
CA ALA A 491 -23.87 -3.52 17.00
C ALA A 491 -24.89 -2.91 17.96
N GLY A 492 -26.17 -3.30 17.87
CA GLY A 492 -27.24 -2.81 18.73
C GLY A 492 -27.01 -3.15 20.20
N ALA A 493 -26.66 -4.40 20.52
CA ALA A 493 -26.33 -4.82 21.87
C ALA A 493 -25.10 -4.06 22.42
N THR A 494 -24.07 -3.85 21.58
CA THR A 494 -22.88 -3.10 21.98
C THR A 494 -23.19 -1.63 22.24
N VAL A 495 -24.04 -1.00 21.42
CA VAL A 495 -24.51 0.39 21.66
C VAL A 495 -25.35 0.48 22.93
N VAL A 496 -26.23 -0.50 23.19
CA VAL A 496 -27.02 -0.56 24.43
C VAL A 496 -26.11 -0.70 25.65
N LEU A 497 -25.13 -1.61 25.60
CA LEU A 497 -24.13 -1.78 26.67
C LEU A 497 -23.30 -0.52 26.86
N TYR A 498 -22.84 0.10 25.76
CA TYR A 498 -22.09 1.35 25.78
C TYR A 498 -22.87 2.47 26.49
N ARG A 499 -24.17 2.62 26.17
CA ARG A 499 -25.06 3.59 26.84
C ARG A 499 -25.33 3.22 28.30
N TRP A 500 -25.44 1.92 28.61
CA TRP A 500 -25.77 1.43 29.95
C TRP A 500 -24.63 1.60 30.96
N ILE A 501 -23.38 1.44 30.52
CA ILE A 501 -22.20 1.53 31.39
C ILE A 501 -21.98 2.97 31.92
N GLY A 502 -22.58 3.98 31.30
CA GLY A 502 -22.43 5.38 31.70
C GLY A 502 -21.06 5.93 31.30
N THR A 503 -21.03 6.79 30.30
CA THR A 503 -19.80 7.27 29.63
C THR A 503 -19.08 8.41 30.35
N ASP A 504 -19.46 8.71 31.59
CA ASP A 504 -18.96 9.89 32.31
C ASP A 504 -17.60 9.68 32.97
N THR A 505 -16.96 8.52 32.78
CA THR A 505 -15.60 8.28 33.26
C THR A 505 -14.62 8.39 32.09
N PRO A 506 -14.09 9.59 31.78
CA PRO A 506 -13.00 9.68 30.82
C PRO A 506 -11.85 8.80 31.32
N VAL A 507 -11.32 7.96 30.44
CA VAL A 507 -10.07 7.24 30.69
C VAL A 507 -8.94 8.26 30.53
N SER A 508 -8.78 9.10 31.54
CA SER A 508 -7.74 10.14 31.61
C SER A 508 -6.41 9.59 32.11
N ASP A 509 -6.43 8.42 32.74
CA ASP A 509 -5.24 7.73 33.22
C ASP A 509 -4.63 6.86 32.10
N PRO A 510 -3.35 7.10 31.71
CA PRO A 510 -2.66 6.33 30.69
C PRO A 510 -2.57 4.83 31.00
N ILE A 511 -2.54 4.44 32.28
CA ILE A 511 -2.51 3.03 32.69
C ILE A 511 -3.85 2.37 32.37
N SER A 512 -4.96 3.03 32.69
CA SER A 512 -6.31 2.57 32.36
C SER A 512 -6.55 2.50 30.85
N ALA A 513 -5.99 3.44 30.07
CA ALA A 513 -6.01 3.40 28.60
C ALA A 513 -5.20 2.21 28.06
N ALA A 514 -4.01 1.96 28.62
CA ALA A 514 -3.18 0.81 28.28
C ALA A 514 -3.87 -0.51 28.62
N ILE A 515 -4.52 -0.62 29.78
CA ILE A 515 -5.31 -1.80 30.18
C ILE A 515 -6.47 -2.01 29.20
N ALA A 516 -7.23 -0.97 28.85
CA ALA A 516 -8.31 -1.08 27.88
C ALA A 516 -7.81 -1.55 26.51
N LEU A 517 -6.69 -1.00 26.05
CA LEU A 517 -6.06 -1.38 24.79
C LEU A 517 -5.54 -2.81 24.82
N VAL A 518 -4.85 -3.22 25.88
CA VAL A 518 -4.36 -4.59 26.08
C VAL A 518 -5.53 -5.57 26.18
N THR A 519 -6.60 -5.23 26.88
CA THR A 519 -7.78 -6.09 27.04
C THR A 519 -8.51 -6.24 25.70
N GLY A 520 -8.66 -5.16 24.93
CA GLY A 520 -9.20 -5.20 23.58
C GLY A 520 -8.32 -6.03 22.63
N LEU A 521 -7.00 -5.87 22.69
CA LEU A 521 -6.05 -6.64 21.89
C LEU A 521 -6.09 -8.13 22.28
N LEU A 522 -6.15 -8.45 23.57
CA LEU A 522 -6.29 -9.81 24.09
C LEU A 522 -7.62 -10.43 23.65
N ALA A 523 -8.71 -9.69 23.65
CA ALA A 523 -9.99 -10.17 23.13
C ALA A 523 -9.88 -10.50 21.64
N VAL A 524 -9.25 -9.65 20.83
CA VAL A 524 -8.99 -9.91 19.41
C VAL A 524 -8.09 -11.13 19.21
N VAL A 525 -7.02 -11.25 19.99
CA VAL A 525 -6.10 -12.41 19.94
C VAL A 525 -6.80 -13.69 20.36
N PHE A 526 -7.61 -13.65 21.42
CA PHE A 526 -8.38 -14.78 21.91
C PHE A 526 -9.39 -15.26 20.87
N VAL A 527 -10.14 -14.34 20.26
CA VAL A 527 -11.05 -14.64 19.15
C VAL A 527 -10.27 -15.25 17.98
N ALA A 528 -9.19 -14.58 17.53
CA ALA A 528 -8.36 -15.07 16.44
C ALA A 528 -7.72 -16.45 16.72
N TRP A 529 -7.40 -16.75 17.98
CA TRP A 529 -6.88 -18.04 18.41
C TRP A 529 -7.97 -19.11 18.44
N SER A 530 -9.15 -18.80 19.00
CA SER A 530 -10.30 -19.72 19.02
C SER A 530 -10.81 -20.11 17.63
N LEU A 531 -10.64 -19.23 16.63
CA LEU A 531 -11.02 -19.46 15.25
C LEU A 531 -9.97 -20.26 14.45
N ARG A 532 -8.77 -20.49 14.99
CA ARG A 532 -7.69 -21.27 14.36
C ARG A 532 -7.66 -22.74 14.80
N GLY A 533 -8.81 -23.26 15.27
CA GLY A 533 -9.00 -24.63 15.76
C GLY A 533 -8.25 -25.71 14.98
#